data_AF-A0A1V5JF87-F1
#
_entry.id   AF-A0A1V5JF87-F1
#
_cell.length_a   1.000
_cell.length_b   1.000
_cell.length_c   1.000
_cell.angle_alpha   90.00
_cell.angle_beta   90.00
_cell.angle_gamma   90.00
#
_symmetry.space_group_name_H-M   'P 1'
#
loop_
_entity.id
_entity.type
_entity.pdbx_description
1 polymer ?
#
loop_
_entity_poly.entity_id
_entity_poly.type
_entity_poly.pdbx_seq_one_letter_code
_entity_poly.pdbx_strand_id
1 'polypeptide(L)'
;MTGKTDYEKHKDRVRFRRRASVEPVIRHLKSDYLMPGNYLKGVEGVMINTIMAVVAFNMMKRLRQIRDVICFVPDLLTGSWSVKYATVKNY
;
A
#
# COMPACT_ATOMS: atom_id res chain seq x y z
N MET A 1 8.79 34.21 21.39
CA MET A 1 8.21 32.98 20.81
C MET A 1 9.05 31.81 21.27
N THR A 2 8.61 31.07 22.29
CA THR A 2 9.35 29.93 22.84
C THR A 2 9.27 28.78 21.86
N GLY A 3 10.41 28.34 21.33
CA GLY A 3 10.48 27.21 20.40
C GLY A 3 10.10 25.89 21.07
N LYS A 4 9.67 24.91 20.28
CA LYS A 4 9.40 23.55 20.76
C LYS A 4 10.63 22.97 21.47
N THR A 5 10.40 22.30 22.59
CA THR A 5 11.42 21.55 23.33
C THR A 5 11.96 20.40 22.49
N ASP A 6 13.17 19.90 22.80
CA ASP A 6 13.77 18.80 22.02
C ASP A 6 12.97 17.50 22.12
N TYR A 7 12.30 17.28 23.25
CA TYR A 7 11.33 16.20 23.41
C TYR A 7 10.16 16.31 22.42
N GLU A 8 9.57 17.50 22.26
CA GLU A 8 8.47 17.73 21.32
C GLU A 8 8.93 17.53 19.86
N LYS A 9 10.13 17.98 19.50
CA LYS A 9 10.71 17.75 18.18
C LYS A 9 10.90 16.25 17.90
N HIS A 10 11.38 15.49 18.89
CA HIS A 10 11.56 14.05 18.76
C HIS A 10 10.21 13.34 18.56
N LYS A 11 9.21 13.68 19.38
CA LYS A 11 7.84 13.17 19.28
C LYS A 11 7.23 13.44 17.90
N ASP A 12 7.41 14.64 17.35
CA ASP A 12 6.93 15.01 16.02
C ASP A 12 7.65 14.22 14.91
N ARG A 13 8.97 14.05 15.00
CA ARG A 13 9.74 13.24 14.04
C ARG A 13 9.24 11.80 13.98
N VAL A 14 8.95 11.18 15.13
CA VAL A 14 8.40 9.82 15.17
C VAL A 14 7.03 9.76 14.49
N ARG A 15 6.15 10.73 14.74
CA ARG A 15 4.83 10.81 14.08
C ARG A 15 4.95 10.99 12.57
N PHE A 16 5.83 11.88 12.10
CA PHE A 16 6.02 12.12 10.67
C PHE A 16 6.64 10.92 9.95
N ARG A 17 7.60 10.21 10.56
CA ARG A 17 8.16 8.99 9.97
C ARG A 17 7.10 7.90 9.77
N ARG A 18 6.19 7.72 10.73
CA ARG A 18 5.08 6.76 10.60
C ARG A 18 4.10 7.14 9.49
N ARG A 19 3.83 8.45 9.30
CA ARG A 19 2.98 8.91 8.19
C ARG A 19 3.67 8.81 6.84
N ALA A 20 4.96 9.14 6.77
CA ALA A 20 5.73 9.12 5.53
C ALA A 20 5.77 7.74 4.87
N SER A 21 5.70 6.64 5.64
CA SER A 21 5.61 5.29 5.09
C SER A 21 4.23 4.91 4.55
N VAL A 22 3.16 5.56 5.02
CA VAL A 22 1.76 5.21 4.69
C VAL A 22 1.17 6.15 3.63
N GLU A 23 1.56 7.42 3.65
CA GLU A 23 1.05 8.46 2.74
C GLU A 23 1.21 8.10 1.25
N PRO A 24 2.35 7.51 0.80
CA PRO A 24 2.49 7.09 -0.60
C PRO A 24 1.45 6.03 -0.98
N VAL A 25 1.19 5.06 -0.10
CA VAL A 25 0.21 4.00 -0.32
C VAL A 25 -1.20 4.57 -0.39
N ILE A 26 -1.55 5.49 0.52
CA ILE A 26 -2.86 6.17 0.51
C ILE A 26 -3.01 7.01 -0.77
N ARG A 27 -1.95 7.71 -1.18
CA ARG A 27 -1.96 8.53 -2.41
C ARG A 27 -2.19 7.66 -3.65
N HIS A 28 -1.49 6.54 -3.77
CA HIS A 28 -1.71 5.59 -4.86
C HIS A 28 -3.13 5.02 -4.81
N LEU A 29 -3.59 4.57 -3.65
CA LEU A 29 -4.96 4.07 -3.46
C LEU A 29 -6.02 5.11 -3.91
N LYS A 30 -5.85 6.39 -3.58
CA LYS A 30 -6.78 7.43 -4.04
C LYS A 30 -6.81 7.53 -5.56
N SER A 31 -5.64 7.51 -6.21
CA SER A 31 -5.53 7.59 -7.67
C SER A 31 -6.07 6.33 -8.37
N ASP A 32 -5.69 5.16 -7.87
CA ASP A 32 -5.99 3.86 -8.49
C ASP A 32 -7.49 3.53 -8.45
N TYR A 33 -8.19 3.97 -7.40
CA TYR A 33 -9.62 3.72 -7.20
C TYR A 33 -10.49 4.95 -7.48
N LEU A 34 -9.98 5.89 -8.27
CA LEU A 34 -10.73 7.06 -8.75
C LEU A 34 -11.39 7.88 -7.64
N MET A 35 -10.82 7.92 -6.43
CA MET A 35 -11.42 8.67 -5.31
C MET A 35 -11.53 10.18 -5.59
N PRO A 36 -10.54 10.85 -6.20
CA PRO A 36 -10.65 12.26 -6.58
C PRO A 36 -11.66 12.53 -7.71
N GLY A 37 -11.96 11.52 -8.53
CA GLY A 37 -12.84 11.60 -9.70
C GLY A 37 -14.06 10.69 -9.60
N ASN A 38 -14.55 10.46 -8.37
CA ASN A 38 -15.64 9.53 -8.13
C ASN A 38 -16.94 10.02 -8.80
N TYR A 39 -17.55 9.16 -9.63
CA TYR A 39 -18.78 9.47 -10.35
C TYR A 39 -20.06 9.16 -9.55
N LEU A 40 -19.93 8.55 -8.37
CA LEU A 40 -21.07 8.31 -7.48
C LEU A 40 -21.53 9.61 -6.82
N LYS A 41 -22.85 9.79 -6.72
CA LYS A 41 -23.49 11.04 -6.30
C LYS A 41 -23.27 11.33 -4.81
N GLY A 42 -22.78 12.54 -4.52
CA GLY A 42 -22.74 13.10 -3.17
C GLY A 42 -21.81 12.38 -2.19
N VAL A 43 -21.97 12.70 -0.90
CA VAL A 43 -21.12 12.19 0.19
C VAL A 43 -21.28 10.68 0.37
N GLU A 44 -22.50 10.16 0.22
CA GLU A 44 -22.79 8.73 0.31
C GLU A 44 -22.05 7.94 -0.79
N GLY A 45 -22.08 8.44 -2.02
CA GLY A 45 -21.35 7.83 -3.13
C GLY A 45 -19.84 7.81 -2.91
N VAL A 46 -19.26 8.87 -2.33
CA VAL A 46 -17.84 8.93 -1.96
C VAL A 46 -17.51 7.91 -0.87
N MET A 47 -18.38 7.78 0.14
CA MET A 47 -18.20 6.79 1.21
C MET A 47 -18.24 5.36 0.67
N ILE A 48 -19.20 5.04 -0.19
CA ILE A 48 -19.33 3.72 -0.81
C ILE A 48 -18.11 3.39 -1.66
N ASN A 49 -17.65 4.32 -2.54
CA ASN A 49 -16.43 4.11 -3.32
C ASN A 49 -15.22 3.88 -2.41
N THR A 50 -15.09 4.67 -1.34
CA THR A 50 -13.99 4.53 -0.38
C THR A 50 -13.96 3.15 0.28
N ILE A 51 -15.11 2.66 0.74
CA ILE A 51 -15.21 1.34 1.38
C ILE A 51 -14.86 0.25 0.37
N MET A 52 -15.44 0.28 -0.83
CA MET A 52 -15.17 -0.72 -1.87
C MET A 52 -13.69 -0.72 -2.29
N ALA A 53 -13.07 0.45 -2.45
CA ALA A 53 -11.66 0.59 -2.77
C ALA A 53 -10.75 -0.04 -1.70
N VAL A 54 -11.04 0.19 -0.42
CA VAL A 54 -10.28 -0.40 0.70
C VAL A 54 -10.44 -1.92 0.72
N VAL A 55 -11.66 -2.42 0.48
CA VAL A 55 -11.93 -3.87 0.39
C VAL A 55 -11.17 -4.49 -0.78
N ALA A 56 -11.26 -3.89 -1.97
CA ALA A 56 -10.55 -4.34 -3.16
C ALA A 56 -9.03 -4.36 -2.95
N PHE A 57 -8.47 -3.31 -2.34
CA PHE A 57 -7.04 -3.27 -2.00
C PHE A 57 -6.62 -4.41 -1.07
N ASN A 58 -7.41 -4.67 -0.02
CA ASN A 58 -7.15 -5.78 0.90
C ASN A 58 -7.24 -7.13 0.20
N MET A 59 -8.25 -7.33 -0.66
CA MET A 59 -8.41 -8.55 -1.45
C MET A 59 -7.23 -8.75 -2.41
N MET A 60 -6.81 -7.72 -3.14
CA MET A 60 -5.63 -7.79 -4.03
C MET A 60 -4.35 -8.15 -3.27
N LYS A 61 -4.16 -7.63 -2.05
CA LYS A 61 -3.02 -8.01 -1.21
C LYS A 61 -3.05 -9.51 -0.86
N ARG A 62 -4.22 -10.06 -0.53
CA ARG A 62 -4.40 -11.49 -0.28
C ARG A 62 -4.16 -12.32 -1.54
N LEU A 63 -4.68 -11.90 -2.69
CA LEU A 63 -4.45 -12.59 -3.96
C LEU A 63 -2.98 -12.61 -4.36
N ARG A 64 -2.23 -11.52 -4.12
CA ARG A 64 -0.78 -11.49 -4.33
C ARG A 64 -0.06 -12.49 -3.42
N GLN A 65 -0.43 -12.56 -2.14
CA GLN A 65 0.13 -13.56 -1.21
C GLN A 65 -0.15 -15.00 -1.66
N ILE A 66 -1.38 -15.28 -2.09
CA ILE A 66 -1.77 -16.61 -2.60
C ILE A 66 -0.97 -16.95 -3.86
N ARG A 67 -0.87 -16.01 -4.81
CA ARG A 67 -0.06 -16.18 -6.03
C ARG A 67 1.39 -16.49 -5.68
N ASP A 68 1.98 -15.75 -4.74
CA ASP A 68 3.38 -15.95 -4.37
C ASP A 68 3.60 -17.36 -3.77
N VAL A 69 2.66 -17.85 -2.95
CA VAL A 69 2.69 -19.23 -2.42
C VAL A 69 2.50 -20.27 -3.54
N ILE A 70 1.56 -20.05 -4.46
CA ILE A 70 1.33 -20.96 -5.59
C ILE A 70 2.55 -21.03 -6.50
N CYS A 71 3.21 -19.90 -6.77
CA CYS A 71 4.43 -19.88 -7.60
C CYS A 71 5.65 -20.47 -6.88
N PHE A 72 5.71 -20.33 -5.55
CA PHE A 72 6.79 -20.89 -4.73
C PHE A 72 6.87 -22.42 -4.82
N VAL A 73 5.74 -23.12 -4.87
CA VAL A 73 5.71 -24.60 -4.86
C VAL A 73 6.33 -25.21 -6.13
N PRO A 74 5.97 -24.80 -7.37
CA PRO A 74 6.65 -25.23 -8.59
C PRO A 74 8.11 -24.81 -8.63
N ASP A 75 8.44 -23.60 -8.17
CA ASP A 75 9.83 -23.12 -8.16
C ASP A 75 10.73 -23.99 -7.26
N LEU A 76 10.17 -24.55 -6.18
CA LEU A 76 10.84 -25.54 -5.32
C LEU A 76 11.17 -26.84 -6.05
N LEU A 77 10.20 -27.34 -6.82
CA LEU A 77 10.32 -28.61 -7.51
C LEU A 77 11.23 -28.53 -8.74
N THR A 78 11.28 -27.40 -9.43
CA THR A 78 12.05 -27.23 -10.67
C THR A 78 13.45 -26.67 -10.47
N GLY A 79 13.85 -26.32 -9.25
CA GLY A 79 15.16 -25.72 -8.96
C GLY A 79 15.40 -24.36 -9.65
N SER A 80 14.34 -23.73 -10.17
CA SER A 80 14.41 -22.52 -11.01
C SER A 80 14.59 -21.22 -10.22
N TRP A 81 14.87 -21.32 -8.92
CA TRP A 81 15.04 -20.19 -8.00
C TRP A 81 15.99 -19.12 -8.56
N SER A 82 17.16 -19.55 -9.06
CA SER A 82 18.23 -18.62 -9.46
C SER A 82 17.84 -17.64 -10.58
N VAL A 83 16.90 -17.99 -11.45
CA VAL A 83 16.54 -17.16 -12.62
C VAL A 83 15.54 -16.08 -12.25
N LYS A 84 14.60 -16.33 -11.33
CA LYS A 84 13.52 -15.39 -10.99
C LYS A 84 13.98 -14.25 -10.06
N TYR A 85 14.82 -14.52 -9.06
CA TYR A 85 15.30 -13.47 -8.13
C TYR A 85 16.40 -12.58 -8.70
N ALA A 86 17.02 -12.99 -9.81
CA ALA A 86 17.97 -12.16 -10.56
C ALA A 86 17.24 -11.06 -11.35
N THR A 87 16.06 -11.35 -11.92
CA THR A 87 15.31 -10.40 -12.76
C THR A 87 14.47 -9.42 -11.95
N VAL A 88 13.92 -9.82 -10.79
CA VAL A 88 13.06 -8.97 -9.95
C VAL A 88 13.81 -7.80 -9.27
N LYS A 89 15.14 -7.87 -9.14
CA LYS A 89 15.95 -6.77 -8.59
C LYS A 89 16.19 -5.60 -9.58
N ASN A 90 15.80 -5.74 -10.85
CA ASN A 90 16.12 -4.76 -11.90
C ASN A 90 14.99 -3.76 -12.23
N TYR A 91 14.06 -3.53 -11.30
CA TYR A 91 13.06 -2.45 -11.38
C TYR A 91 12.91 -1.74 -10.04
#